data_AF-A0A0A9YI15-F1
#
_entry.id   AF-A0A0A9YI15-F1
#
_cell.length_a   1.000
_cell.length_b   1.000
_cell.length_c   1.000
_cell.angle_alpha   90.00
_cell.angle_beta   90.00
_cell.angle_gamma   90.00
#
_symmetry.space_group_name_H-M   'P 1'
#
loop_
_entity.id
_entity.type
_entity.pdbx_description
1 polymer ?
#
loop_
_entity_poly.entity_id
_entity_poly.type
_entity_poly.pdbx_seq_one_letter_code
_entity_poly.pdbx_strand_id
1 'polypeptide(L)'
;MKSIVQRENMLELLTHSIAPSIYGHTLIKQAIVLLLLGGVEHNLHNGTHIRGDINILLVGDPSTAKSQFLRYVLHLSPLAITTTGRGSSGVGLTAAVVHDKDSNERRLEAGAMVLADRGTICIDEFDKMSDIDRVAIHEVMEQQTVTISKAGIHMSLNARCSVFAAANPIYGCYDTNIKPHANIGLQDSLLSRFDLLFIILDTPDTTVDGNIATTVILNHASKPDATTASTAPPGVQDTDLATTSKTYPLVHPPKDAIQQCTHLQDAFLKKFLFYAKEMIHPTLSQQASEFIIQKYTELRQSVGRHGNYSTMIYPITARTLETLIRLSTAVAKAYLCQQVLLEHAQQAYKLFLHSIQWNQQSMEDGGDVTDNEFDVEIENAPLLGDLARVRNTRRKRTHTETKLSTLDPDTATEHDPVVGKKDDGVTSPGARDLVVSLTTFLSSFLRTRSGDLQVTASSILQAYNSNFNTQLTLSEIDSVLVELNDKDLVMYRDGVIYLLD
;
A
#
# COMPACT_ATOMS: atom_id res chain seq x y z
N MET A 1 -8.79 -11.48 -31.07
CA MET A 1 -8.13 -11.44 -29.75
C MET A 1 -6.68 -11.86 -29.85
N LYS A 2 -6.36 -13.11 -30.25
CA LYS A 2 -4.95 -13.58 -30.33
C LYS A 2 -4.01 -12.76 -31.24
N SER A 3 -4.51 -12.17 -32.33
CA SER A 3 -3.70 -11.33 -33.22
C SER A 3 -3.33 -9.95 -32.64
N ILE A 4 -4.06 -9.45 -31.64
CA ILE A 4 -3.78 -8.17 -30.97
C ILE A 4 -2.76 -8.37 -29.84
N VAL A 5 -2.78 -9.56 -29.24
CA VAL A 5 -1.95 -9.96 -28.09
C VAL A 5 -0.48 -10.12 -28.45
N GLN A 6 -0.17 -10.41 -29.72
CA GLN A 6 1.20 -10.50 -30.22
C GLN A 6 1.92 -9.14 -30.32
N ARG A 7 1.24 -8.02 -30.01
CA ARG A 7 1.91 -6.73 -29.91
C ARG A 7 2.58 -6.63 -28.55
N GLU A 8 3.89 -6.38 -28.55
CA GLU A 8 4.72 -6.23 -27.34
C GLU A 8 4.15 -5.18 -26.35
N ASN A 9 3.38 -4.20 -26.86
CA ASN A 9 2.79 -3.11 -26.08
C ASN A 9 1.29 -3.29 -25.78
N MET A 10 0.81 -4.51 -25.54
CA MET A 10 -0.62 -4.74 -25.24
C MET A 10 -1.09 -4.01 -23.98
N LEU A 11 -0.29 -4.02 -22.91
CA LEU A 11 -0.64 -3.36 -21.65
C LEU A 11 -0.78 -1.84 -21.84
N GLU A 12 0.12 -1.23 -22.61
CA GLU A 12 0.09 0.18 -22.95
C GLU A 12 -1.15 0.54 -23.79
N LEU A 13 -1.47 -0.27 -24.81
CA LEU A 13 -2.69 -0.10 -25.60
C LEU A 13 -3.96 -0.15 -24.74
N LEU A 14 -4.04 -1.11 -23.81
CA LEU A 14 -5.15 -1.22 -22.85
C LEU A 14 -5.21 0.01 -21.94
N THR A 15 -4.05 0.51 -21.52
CA THR A 15 -3.92 1.69 -20.65
C THR A 15 -4.46 2.95 -21.34
N HIS A 16 -4.08 3.19 -22.60
CA HIS A 16 -4.59 4.33 -23.37
C HIS A 16 -6.07 4.20 -23.72
N SER A 17 -6.59 2.97 -23.77
CA SER A 17 -8.02 2.71 -24.01
C SER A 17 -8.88 2.86 -22.75
N ILE A 18 -8.28 2.81 -21.55
CA ILE A 18 -9.00 3.06 -20.29
C ILE A 18 -9.06 4.56 -20.02
N ALA A 19 -10.29 5.06 -19.81
CA ALA A 19 -10.60 6.44 -19.47
C ALA A 19 -9.91 7.46 -20.41
N PRO A 20 -10.27 7.48 -21.71
CA PRO A 20 -9.70 8.44 -22.67
C PRO A 20 -10.05 9.90 -22.32
N SER A 21 -11.11 10.12 -21.55
CA SER A 21 -11.55 11.44 -21.11
C SER A 21 -10.63 12.09 -20.09
N ILE A 22 -9.76 11.33 -19.42
CA ILE A 22 -8.83 11.82 -18.41
C ILE A 22 -7.44 11.86 -19.02
N TYR A 23 -6.81 13.04 -19.03
CA TYR A 23 -5.43 13.19 -19.50
C TYR A 23 -4.44 12.69 -18.44
N GLY A 24 -3.31 12.12 -18.88
CA GLY A 24 -2.23 11.67 -18.00
C GLY A 24 -2.53 10.39 -17.20
N HIS A 25 -1.86 10.27 -16.04
CA HIS A 25 -1.99 9.17 -15.07
C HIS A 25 -1.90 7.76 -15.68
N THR A 26 -0.94 7.53 -16.58
CA THR A 26 -0.74 6.24 -17.26
C THR A 26 -0.56 5.08 -16.27
N LEU A 27 0.19 5.29 -15.19
CA LEU A 27 0.44 4.27 -14.17
C LEU A 27 -0.81 3.88 -13.38
N ILE A 28 -1.66 4.86 -13.03
CA ILE A 28 -2.93 4.59 -12.35
C ILE A 28 -3.88 3.83 -13.29
N LYS A 29 -3.92 4.22 -14.57
CA LYS A 29 -4.69 3.50 -15.58
C LYS A 29 -4.20 2.06 -15.77
N GLN A 30 -2.88 1.83 -15.82
CA GLN A 30 -2.28 0.50 -15.83
C GLN A 30 -2.73 -0.33 -14.62
N ALA A 31 -2.66 0.26 -13.43
CA ALA A 31 -3.11 -0.41 -12.21
C ALA A 31 -4.60 -0.76 -12.25
N ILE A 32 -5.46 0.12 -12.78
CA ILE A 32 -6.89 -0.16 -12.97
C ILE A 32 -7.13 -1.32 -13.96
N VAL A 33 -6.33 -1.43 -15.03
CA VAL A 33 -6.38 -2.62 -15.92
C VAL A 33 -6.11 -3.89 -15.12
N LEU A 34 -5.05 -3.90 -14.30
CA LEU A 34 -4.68 -5.05 -13.49
C LEU A 34 -5.73 -5.40 -12.43
N LEU A 35 -6.35 -4.39 -11.80
CA LEU A 35 -7.48 -4.56 -10.89
C LEU A 35 -8.64 -5.29 -11.56
N LEU A 36 -9.02 -4.88 -12.77
CA LEU A 36 -10.14 -5.46 -13.50
C LEU A 36 -9.88 -6.90 -13.96
N LEU A 37 -8.63 -7.22 -14.26
CA LEU A 37 -8.20 -8.57 -14.61
C LEU A 37 -8.12 -9.49 -13.38
N GLY A 38 -7.64 -8.95 -12.27
CA GLY A 38 -7.36 -9.69 -11.02
C GLY A 38 -6.25 -10.74 -11.17
N GLY A 39 -5.69 -11.17 -10.05
CA GLY A 39 -4.76 -12.31 -10.01
C GLY A 39 -5.47 -13.66 -10.04
N VAL A 40 -4.76 -14.72 -9.67
CA VAL A 40 -5.30 -16.08 -9.61
C VAL A 40 -5.57 -16.46 -8.16
N GLU A 41 -6.79 -16.93 -7.88
CA GLU A 41 -7.15 -17.53 -6.59
C GLU A 41 -6.48 -18.90 -6.45
N HIS A 42 -5.85 -19.16 -5.29
CA HIS A 42 -5.23 -20.45 -4.99
C HIS A 42 -5.91 -21.10 -3.81
N ASN A 43 -6.63 -22.20 -4.08
CA ASN A 43 -7.22 -23.05 -3.05
C ASN A 43 -6.27 -24.20 -2.76
N LEU A 44 -5.71 -24.21 -1.55
CA LEU A 44 -4.86 -25.29 -1.10
C LEU A 44 -5.72 -26.48 -0.68
N HIS A 45 -5.16 -27.68 -0.82
CA HIS A 45 -5.81 -28.94 -0.43
C HIS A 45 -6.07 -29.05 1.10
N ASN A 46 -5.45 -28.19 1.91
CA ASN A 46 -5.68 -28.09 3.35
C ASN A 46 -6.91 -27.23 3.71
N GLY A 47 -7.64 -26.70 2.71
CA GLY A 47 -8.80 -25.84 2.92
C GLY A 47 -8.48 -24.36 3.13
N THR A 48 -7.20 -23.97 3.09
CA THR A 48 -6.80 -22.56 3.11
C THR A 48 -7.03 -21.92 1.74
N HIS A 49 -7.72 -20.77 1.73
CA HIS A 49 -7.98 -19.97 0.54
C HIS A 49 -6.99 -18.80 0.49
N ILE A 50 -6.20 -18.70 -0.58
CA ILE A 50 -5.36 -17.53 -0.86
C ILE A 50 -6.06 -16.64 -1.88
N ARG A 51 -6.30 -15.37 -1.49
CA ARG A 51 -6.95 -14.38 -2.34
C ARG A 51 -6.13 -14.07 -3.59
N GLY A 52 -6.80 -13.98 -4.74
CA GLY A 52 -6.21 -13.55 -6.02
C GLY A 52 -6.48 -12.09 -6.37
N ASP A 53 -7.42 -11.43 -5.69
CA ASP A 53 -7.84 -10.07 -5.99
C ASP A 53 -6.77 -9.02 -5.65
N ILE A 54 -6.74 -7.95 -6.43
CA ILE A 54 -5.85 -6.80 -6.23
C ILE A 54 -6.70 -5.68 -5.62
N ASN A 55 -6.17 -4.98 -4.63
CA ASN A 55 -6.84 -3.82 -4.03
C ASN A 55 -6.04 -2.55 -4.30
N ILE A 56 -6.72 -1.47 -4.72
CA ILE A 56 -6.10 -0.19 -5.05
C ILE A 56 -6.71 0.93 -4.20
N LEU A 57 -5.85 1.78 -3.64
CA LEU A 57 -6.23 3.01 -2.95
C LEU A 57 -5.66 4.23 -3.69
N LEU A 58 -6.53 5.17 -4.05
CA LEU A 58 -6.15 6.50 -4.54
C LEU A 58 -6.31 7.52 -3.42
N VAL A 59 -5.22 8.17 -3.03
CA VAL A 59 -5.25 9.32 -2.12
C VAL A 59 -4.86 10.55 -2.91
N GLY A 60 -5.52 11.68 -2.68
CA GLY A 60 -5.08 12.92 -3.29
C GLY A 60 -5.91 14.11 -2.90
N ASP A 61 -5.58 15.27 -3.43
CA ASP A 61 -6.36 16.49 -3.20
C ASP A 61 -7.75 16.38 -3.85
N PRO A 62 -8.75 17.18 -3.42
CA PRO A 62 -9.99 17.32 -4.17
C PRO A 62 -9.70 17.77 -5.61
N SER A 63 -10.63 17.50 -6.53
CA SER A 63 -10.52 17.89 -7.95
C SER A 63 -9.52 17.11 -8.82
N THR A 64 -8.77 16.16 -8.28
CA THR A 64 -7.79 15.31 -9.01
C THR A 64 -8.40 14.14 -9.81
N ALA A 65 -9.62 14.29 -10.33
CA ALA A 65 -10.35 13.29 -11.13
C ALA A 65 -10.60 11.90 -10.50
N LYS A 66 -10.26 11.66 -9.22
CA LYS A 66 -10.43 10.37 -8.51
C LYS A 66 -11.83 9.76 -8.65
N SER A 67 -12.88 10.53 -8.37
CA SER A 67 -14.25 10.03 -8.52
C SER A 67 -14.64 9.73 -9.98
N GLN A 68 -13.96 10.32 -10.97
CA GLN A 68 -14.16 9.96 -12.38
C GLN A 68 -13.54 8.60 -12.71
N PHE A 69 -12.39 8.26 -12.13
CA PHE A 69 -11.84 6.91 -12.27
C PHE A 69 -12.80 5.86 -11.69
N LEU A 70 -13.37 6.09 -10.50
CA LEU A 70 -14.36 5.19 -9.90
C LEU A 70 -15.60 5.01 -10.80
N ARG A 71 -16.16 6.10 -11.34
CA ARG A 71 -17.31 6.04 -12.26
C ARG A 71 -16.98 5.30 -13.56
N TYR A 72 -15.77 5.48 -14.09
CA TYR A 72 -15.36 4.78 -15.30
C TYR A 72 -15.27 3.26 -15.06
N VAL A 73 -14.68 2.84 -13.94
CA VAL A 73 -14.61 1.42 -13.54
C VAL A 73 -16.01 0.82 -13.36
N LEU A 74 -16.94 1.58 -12.77
CA LEU A 74 -18.35 1.18 -12.63
C LEU A 74 -19.01 0.86 -13.97
N HIS A 75 -18.73 1.65 -15.01
CA HIS A 75 -19.30 1.42 -16.34
C HIS A 75 -18.58 0.34 -17.14
N LEU A 76 -17.30 0.08 -16.83
CA LEU A 76 -16.49 -0.90 -17.54
C LEU A 76 -16.74 -2.34 -17.05
N SER A 77 -16.78 -2.55 -15.74
CA SER A 77 -16.98 -3.88 -15.16
C SER A 77 -18.47 -4.25 -15.10
N PRO A 78 -18.86 -5.48 -15.48
CA PRO A 78 -20.27 -5.92 -15.46
C PRO A 78 -20.82 -6.13 -14.04
N LEU A 79 -19.95 -6.35 -13.06
CA LEU A 79 -20.29 -6.58 -11.65
C LEU A 79 -19.58 -5.55 -10.78
N ALA A 80 -19.79 -4.27 -11.07
CA ALA A 80 -19.30 -3.19 -10.22
C ALA A 80 -20.42 -2.55 -9.41
N ILE A 81 -20.14 -2.32 -8.13
CA ILE A 81 -21.04 -1.62 -7.21
C ILE A 81 -20.29 -0.43 -6.64
N THR A 82 -20.95 0.74 -6.65
CA THR A 82 -20.40 1.96 -6.07
C THR A 82 -21.05 2.25 -4.73
N THR A 83 -20.23 2.70 -3.79
CA THR A 83 -20.50 2.81 -2.37
C THR A 83 -19.79 4.08 -1.89
N THR A 84 -20.40 4.84 -0.98
CA THR A 84 -19.79 6.05 -0.39
C THR A 84 -19.45 5.77 1.06
N GLY A 85 -18.31 6.27 1.53
CA GLY A 85 -17.86 6.01 2.90
C GLY A 85 -18.84 6.50 3.98
N ARG A 86 -19.66 7.52 3.69
CA ARG A 86 -20.75 7.96 4.59
C ARG A 86 -22.09 7.27 4.34
N GLY A 87 -22.38 6.91 3.10
CA GLY A 87 -23.68 6.36 2.68
C GLY A 87 -23.83 4.86 2.95
N SER A 88 -22.74 4.18 3.33
CA SER A 88 -22.67 2.72 3.33
C SER A 88 -22.43 2.14 4.71
N SER A 89 -23.20 2.61 5.69
CA SER A 89 -23.21 2.04 7.05
C SER A 89 -23.44 0.52 6.99
N GLY A 90 -22.88 -0.23 7.94
CA GLY A 90 -22.63 -1.68 7.87
C GLY A 90 -23.76 -2.57 7.38
N VAL A 91 -25.02 -2.17 7.53
CA VAL A 91 -26.18 -2.84 6.88
C VAL A 91 -26.08 -2.83 5.35
N GLY A 92 -25.72 -1.68 4.77
CA GLY A 92 -25.57 -1.49 3.34
C GLY A 92 -24.25 -2.01 2.76
N LEU A 93 -23.21 -2.20 3.58
CA LEU A 93 -21.92 -2.75 3.13
C LEU A 93 -21.86 -4.27 3.27
N THR A 94 -22.29 -4.82 4.41
CA THR A 94 -22.14 -6.24 4.75
C THR A 94 -23.40 -7.05 4.45
N ALA A 95 -24.22 -7.35 5.44
CA ALA A 95 -25.59 -7.81 5.29
C ALA A 95 -26.35 -7.48 6.58
N ALA A 96 -27.68 -7.38 6.47
CA ALA A 96 -28.55 -7.13 7.61
C ALA A 96 -29.66 -8.17 7.71
N VAL A 97 -30.07 -8.44 8.95
CA VAL A 97 -31.27 -9.24 9.21
C VAL A 97 -32.44 -8.28 9.26
N VAL A 98 -33.34 -8.38 8.28
CA VAL A 98 -34.57 -7.61 8.20
C VAL A 98 -35.74 -8.53 8.54
N HIS A 99 -36.68 -8.00 9.31
CA HIS A 99 -37.89 -8.73 9.67
C HIS A 99 -38.99 -8.40 8.66
N ASP A 100 -39.48 -9.40 7.93
CA ASP A 100 -40.58 -9.17 6.99
C ASP A 100 -41.88 -8.90 7.75
N LYS A 101 -42.55 -7.79 7.44
CA LYS A 101 -43.79 -7.39 8.11
C LYS A 101 -44.97 -8.27 7.72
N ASP A 102 -44.92 -8.89 6.54
CA ASP A 102 -46.02 -9.68 6.00
C ASP A 102 -45.92 -11.16 6.41
N SER A 103 -44.73 -11.77 6.37
CA SER A 103 -44.55 -13.18 6.79
C SER A 103 -44.13 -13.37 8.26
N ASN A 104 -43.76 -12.29 8.97
CA ASN A 104 -43.19 -12.34 10.32
C ASN A 104 -41.92 -13.21 10.41
N GLU A 105 -41.27 -13.49 9.27
CA GLU A 105 -40.01 -14.24 9.20
C GLU A 105 -38.82 -13.30 9.09
N ARG A 106 -37.69 -13.74 9.64
CA ARG A 106 -36.42 -13.03 9.52
C ARG A 106 -35.80 -13.37 8.17
N ARG A 107 -35.57 -12.37 7.33
CA ARG A 107 -34.86 -12.48 6.06
C ARG A 107 -33.50 -11.80 6.17
N LEU A 108 -32.56 -12.28 5.39
CA LEU A 108 -31.24 -11.67 5.29
C LEU A 108 -31.17 -10.84 4.02
N GLU A 109 -30.84 -9.56 4.15
CA GLU A 109 -30.53 -8.69 3.03
C GLU A 109 -29.02 -8.59 2.85
N ALA A 110 -28.53 -8.98 1.68
CA ALA A 110 -27.14 -8.85 1.28
C ALA A 110 -26.79 -7.37 1.04
N GLY A 111 -25.70 -6.91 1.63
CA GLY A 111 -25.12 -5.59 1.38
C GLY A 111 -24.23 -5.57 0.14
N ALA A 112 -23.71 -4.38 -0.17
CA ALA A 112 -22.98 -4.07 -1.39
C ALA A 112 -21.78 -4.99 -1.65
N MET A 113 -21.02 -5.39 -0.61
CA MET A 113 -19.84 -6.25 -0.82
C MET A 113 -20.23 -7.68 -1.20
N VAL A 114 -21.28 -8.22 -0.57
CA VAL A 114 -21.79 -9.56 -0.87
C VAL A 114 -22.42 -9.61 -2.26
N LEU A 115 -23.13 -8.53 -2.64
CA LEU A 115 -23.69 -8.39 -3.99
C LEU A 115 -22.61 -8.28 -5.08
N ALA A 116 -21.41 -7.82 -4.72
CA ALA A 116 -20.26 -7.66 -5.62
C ALA A 116 -19.31 -8.87 -5.61
N ASP A 117 -19.73 -10.08 -5.20
CA ASP A 117 -18.88 -11.29 -5.25
C ASP A 117 -18.35 -11.54 -6.68
N ARG A 118 -17.04 -11.79 -6.79
CA ARG A 118 -16.24 -11.88 -8.03
C ARG A 118 -16.22 -10.61 -8.89
N GLY A 119 -16.74 -9.51 -8.37
CA GLY A 119 -16.80 -8.20 -9.00
C GLY A 119 -15.74 -7.23 -8.50
N THR A 120 -16.05 -5.95 -8.66
CA THR A 120 -15.23 -4.83 -8.17
C THR A 120 -16.11 -3.89 -7.36
N ILE A 121 -15.69 -3.55 -6.14
CA ILE A 121 -16.38 -2.54 -5.35
C ILE A 121 -15.62 -1.21 -5.43
N CYS A 122 -16.34 -0.14 -5.78
CA CYS A 122 -15.80 1.21 -5.86
C CYS A 122 -16.27 2.02 -4.65
N ILE A 123 -15.34 2.39 -3.77
CA ILE A 123 -15.62 3.14 -2.54
C ILE A 123 -15.09 4.57 -2.69
N ASP A 124 -15.98 5.56 -2.72
CA ASP A 124 -15.59 6.98 -2.65
C ASP A 124 -15.62 7.47 -1.19
N GLU A 125 -14.83 8.49 -0.88
CA GLU A 125 -14.66 9.04 0.49
C GLU A 125 -14.31 7.97 1.54
N PHE A 126 -13.36 7.09 1.23
CA PHE A 126 -12.92 6.01 2.11
C PHE A 126 -12.43 6.52 3.48
N ASP A 127 -11.93 7.75 3.56
CA ASP A 127 -11.51 8.41 4.80
C ASP A 127 -12.68 8.75 5.74
N LYS A 128 -13.91 8.87 5.22
CA LYS A 128 -15.10 9.26 6.00
C LYS A 128 -15.90 8.07 6.54
N MET A 129 -15.38 6.85 6.43
CA MET A 129 -16.04 5.65 6.97
C MET A 129 -16.01 5.59 8.49
N SER A 130 -17.11 5.08 9.05
CA SER A 130 -17.22 4.81 10.48
C SER A 130 -16.33 3.64 10.91
N ASP A 131 -16.00 3.58 12.20
CA ASP A 131 -15.15 2.50 12.73
C ASP A 131 -15.81 1.12 12.63
N ILE A 132 -17.14 1.05 12.68
CA ILE A 132 -17.90 -0.19 12.53
C ILE A 132 -17.72 -0.76 11.12
N ASP A 133 -17.81 0.11 10.10
CA ASP A 133 -17.66 -0.28 8.70
C ASP A 133 -16.21 -0.63 8.39
N ARG A 134 -15.27 0.03 9.05
CA ARG A 134 -13.84 -0.26 8.96
C ARG A 134 -13.51 -1.68 9.42
N VAL A 135 -14.11 -2.14 10.53
CA VAL A 135 -13.93 -3.52 11.02
C VAL A 135 -14.48 -4.54 10.01
N ALA A 136 -15.66 -4.28 9.42
CA ALA A 136 -16.21 -5.13 8.39
C ALA A 136 -15.30 -5.22 7.15
N ILE A 137 -14.74 -4.11 6.70
CA ILE A 137 -13.79 -4.10 5.57
C ILE A 137 -12.51 -4.85 5.92
N HIS A 138 -12.03 -4.79 7.17
CA HIS A 138 -10.86 -5.60 7.58
C HIS A 138 -11.12 -7.09 7.39
N GLU A 139 -12.31 -7.55 7.78
CA GLU A 139 -12.71 -8.93 7.63
C GLU A 139 -12.79 -9.33 6.15
N VAL A 140 -13.50 -8.55 5.34
CA VAL A 140 -13.69 -8.88 3.92
C VAL A 140 -12.40 -8.79 3.12
N MET A 141 -11.57 -7.78 3.34
CA MET A 141 -10.30 -7.68 2.62
C MET A 141 -9.34 -8.79 3.01
N GLU A 142 -9.36 -9.25 4.27
CA GLU A 142 -8.48 -10.32 4.74
C GLU A 142 -8.96 -11.72 4.34
N GLN A 143 -10.21 -12.03 4.67
CA GLN A 143 -10.77 -13.37 4.60
C GLN A 143 -11.69 -13.57 3.39
N GLN A 144 -12.04 -12.51 2.66
CA GLN A 144 -12.99 -12.52 1.54
C GLN A 144 -14.35 -13.13 1.88
N THR A 145 -14.72 -13.03 3.16
CA THR A 145 -15.96 -13.52 3.73
C THR A 145 -16.48 -12.50 4.74
N VAL A 146 -17.79 -12.50 4.92
CA VAL A 146 -18.50 -11.67 5.90
C VAL A 146 -19.21 -12.61 6.87
N THR A 147 -18.81 -12.61 8.12
CA THR A 147 -19.49 -13.36 9.18
C THR A 147 -20.54 -12.49 9.87
N ILE A 148 -21.75 -13.04 9.98
CA ILE A 148 -22.89 -12.34 10.60
C ILE A 148 -23.43 -13.22 11.71
N SER A 149 -23.41 -12.65 12.91
CA SER A 149 -23.91 -13.26 14.14
C SER A 149 -24.94 -12.32 14.77
N LYS A 150 -26.13 -12.25 14.18
CA LYS A 150 -27.21 -11.33 14.63
C LYS A 150 -28.55 -12.05 14.66
N ALA A 151 -29.39 -11.70 15.63
CA ALA A 151 -30.76 -12.20 15.75
C ALA A 151 -30.88 -13.74 15.74
N GLY A 152 -29.91 -14.43 16.34
CA GLY A 152 -29.88 -15.90 16.41
C GLY A 152 -29.48 -16.60 15.11
N ILE A 153 -29.07 -15.85 14.09
CA ILE A 153 -28.55 -16.37 12.83
C ILE A 153 -27.03 -16.19 12.84
N HIS A 154 -26.32 -17.31 12.77
CA HIS A 154 -24.88 -17.37 12.56
C HIS A 154 -24.63 -17.91 11.16
N MET A 155 -24.18 -17.03 10.26
CA MET A 155 -23.84 -17.43 8.90
C MET A 155 -22.61 -16.69 8.41
N SER A 156 -21.89 -17.30 7.47
CA SER A 156 -20.81 -16.67 6.74
C SER A 156 -21.19 -16.55 5.27
N LEU A 157 -21.05 -15.37 4.71
CA LEU A 157 -21.32 -15.06 3.31
C LEU A 157 -19.99 -14.82 2.59
N ASN A 158 -19.88 -15.29 1.34
CA ASN A 158 -18.71 -15.01 0.52
C ASN A 158 -18.77 -13.58 -0.04
N ALA A 159 -17.64 -12.89 -0.03
CA ALA A 159 -17.48 -11.54 -0.55
C ALA A 159 -16.10 -11.40 -1.21
N ARG A 160 -15.82 -12.21 -2.23
CA ARG A 160 -14.55 -12.17 -2.99
C ARG A 160 -14.63 -11.04 -4.01
N CYS A 161 -14.41 -9.82 -3.55
CA CYS A 161 -14.43 -8.64 -4.41
C CYS A 161 -13.08 -7.93 -4.37
N SER A 162 -12.68 -7.37 -5.53
CA SER A 162 -11.56 -6.43 -5.59
C SER A 162 -12.03 -5.05 -5.12
N VAL A 163 -11.27 -4.40 -4.22
CA VAL A 163 -11.61 -3.08 -3.68
C VAL A 163 -10.85 -1.99 -4.43
N PHE A 164 -11.60 -1.04 -4.98
CA PHE A 164 -11.06 0.22 -5.52
C PHE A 164 -11.57 1.39 -4.69
N ALA A 165 -10.67 2.02 -3.93
CA ALA A 165 -11.02 3.07 -2.99
C ALA A 165 -10.41 4.41 -3.40
N ALA A 166 -11.15 5.49 -3.19
CA ALA A 166 -10.63 6.86 -3.22
C ALA A 166 -10.77 7.50 -1.84
N ALA A 167 -9.72 8.20 -1.42
CA ALA A 167 -9.67 8.93 -0.15
C ALA A 167 -9.14 10.35 -0.38
N ASN A 168 -9.52 11.24 0.54
CA ASN A 168 -8.95 12.58 0.65
C ASN A 168 -7.99 12.62 1.86
N PRO A 169 -6.90 13.41 1.80
CA PRO A 169 -6.04 13.63 2.96
C PRO A 169 -6.83 14.35 4.07
N ILE A 170 -6.37 14.18 5.32
CA ILE A 170 -7.08 14.66 6.52
C ILE A 170 -7.36 16.17 6.46
N TYR A 171 -6.40 16.96 5.96
CA TYR A 171 -6.49 18.42 5.89
C TYR A 171 -7.06 18.95 4.57
N GLY A 172 -7.62 18.07 3.72
CA GLY A 172 -8.16 18.43 2.42
C GLY A 172 -7.08 18.64 1.36
N CYS A 173 -5.96 19.26 1.72
CA CYS A 173 -4.75 19.33 0.90
C CYS A 173 -3.65 18.43 1.47
N TYR A 174 -2.86 17.83 0.60
CA TYR A 174 -1.73 16.99 0.98
C TYR A 174 -0.51 17.86 1.31
N ASP A 175 -0.01 17.77 2.55
CA ASP A 175 1.21 18.48 2.97
C ASP A 175 2.44 17.63 2.69
N THR A 176 3.33 18.11 1.82
CA THR A 176 4.57 17.41 1.45
C THR A 176 5.61 17.37 2.56
N ASN A 177 5.48 18.20 3.60
CA ASN A 177 6.43 18.25 4.72
C ASN A 177 6.19 17.15 5.75
N ILE A 178 4.97 16.61 5.77
CA ILE A 178 4.55 15.56 6.69
C ILE A 178 4.75 14.21 6.01
N LYS A 179 5.10 13.19 6.81
CA LYS A 179 5.25 11.83 6.30
C LYS A 179 3.95 11.34 5.65
N PRO A 180 4.01 10.61 4.51
CA PRO A 180 2.82 10.15 3.80
C PRO A 180 1.81 9.40 4.68
N HIS A 181 2.29 8.55 5.60
CA HIS A 181 1.44 7.82 6.54
C HIS A 181 0.53 8.73 7.38
N ALA A 182 1.06 9.86 7.88
CA ALA A 182 0.30 10.78 8.72
C ALA A 182 -0.72 11.63 7.94
N ASN A 183 -0.52 11.80 6.62
CA ASN A 183 -1.45 12.56 5.77
C ASN A 183 -2.74 11.80 5.44
N ILE A 184 -2.68 10.47 5.40
CA ILE A 184 -3.80 9.62 4.92
C ILE A 184 -4.82 9.36 6.04
N GLY A 185 -4.41 9.38 7.31
CA GLY A 185 -5.34 9.21 8.45
C GLY A 185 -5.94 7.81 8.59
N LEU A 186 -5.31 6.81 7.96
CA LEU A 186 -5.70 5.40 8.03
C LEU A 186 -4.67 4.62 8.86
N GLN A 187 -5.11 3.54 9.50
CA GLN A 187 -4.23 2.65 10.25
C GLN A 187 -3.34 1.83 9.30
N ASP A 188 -2.07 1.57 9.68
CA ASP A 188 -1.13 0.70 8.96
C ASP A 188 -1.70 -0.69 8.62
N SER A 189 -2.58 -1.21 9.49
CA SER A 189 -3.25 -2.50 9.29
C SER A 189 -4.15 -2.52 8.04
N LEU A 190 -4.71 -1.37 7.65
CA LEU A 190 -5.47 -1.20 6.41
C LEU A 190 -4.56 -0.98 5.22
N LEU A 191 -3.59 -0.08 5.36
CA LEU A 191 -2.68 0.27 4.28
C LEU A 191 -1.95 -0.96 3.75
N SER A 192 -1.52 -1.86 4.64
CA SER A 192 -0.90 -3.14 4.27
C SER A 192 -1.84 -4.15 3.58
N ARG A 193 -3.16 -3.91 3.51
CA ARG A 193 -4.12 -4.75 2.78
C ARG A 193 -4.38 -4.28 1.36
N PHE A 194 -4.10 -3.01 1.08
CA PHE A 194 -4.05 -2.48 -0.27
C PHE A 194 -2.74 -2.92 -0.92
N ASP A 195 -2.85 -3.43 -2.15
CA ASP A 195 -1.70 -3.91 -2.91
C ASP A 195 -0.98 -2.75 -3.59
N LEU A 196 -1.75 -1.77 -4.09
CA LEU A 196 -1.23 -0.55 -4.68
C LEU A 196 -1.87 0.68 -4.03
N LEU A 197 -1.05 1.65 -3.71
CA LEU A 197 -1.43 2.95 -3.21
C LEU A 197 -0.85 4.02 -4.13
N PHE A 198 -1.70 4.92 -4.64
CA PHE A 198 -1.24 6.06 -5.43
C PHE A 198 -1.61 7.36 -4.73
N ILE A 199 -0.63 8.25 -4.61
CA ILE A 199 -0.82 9.61 -4.11
C ILE A 199 -0.85 10.54 -5.32
N ILE A 200 -1.97 11.21 -5.52
CA ILE A 200 -2.19 12.18 -6.59
C ILE A 200 -2.15 13.57 -5.97
N LEU A 201 -1.14 14.35 -6.31
CA LEU A 201 -0.98 15.72 -5.83
C LEU A 201 -1.46 16.67 -6.93
N ASP A 202 -2.17 17.72 -6.54
CA ASP A 202 -2.54 18.81 -7.44
C ASP A 202 -1.41 19.85 -7.47
N THR A 203 -0.36 19.58 -8.26
CA THR A 203 0.74 20.52 -8.47
C THR A 203 0.44 21.40 -9.68
N PRO A 204 0.39 22.74 -9.55
CA PRO A 204 0.09 23.63 -10.66
C PRO A 204 1.25 23.61 -11.67
N ASP A 205 1.03 23.02 -12.85
CA ASP A 205 1.95 23.07 -13.97
C ASP A 205 1.23 23.53 -15.23
N THR A 206 1.77 24.61 -15.83
CA THR A 206 1.22 25.22 -17.04
C THR A 206 1.15 24.26 -18.24
N THR A 207 2.07 23.30 -18.36
CA THR A 207 2.09 22.39 -19.52
C THR A 207 1.04 21.30 -19.38
N VAL A 208 1.00 20.64 -18.22
CA VAL A 208 -0.01 19.63 -17.89
C VAL A 208 -1.40 20.23 -17.86
N ASP A 209 -1.58 21.41 -17.25
CA ASP A 209 -2.88 22.10 -17.18
C ASP A 209 -3.37 22.52 -18.58
N GLY A 210 -2.47 22.96 -19.46
CA GLY A 210 -2.80 23.27 -20.85
C GLY A 210 -3.32 22.04 -21.61
N ASN A 211 -2.70 20.88 -21.40
CA ASN A 211 -3.12 19.62 -21.99
C ASN A 211 -4.43 19.09 -21.40
N ILE A 212 -4.63 19.22 -20.08
CA ILE A 212 -5.90 18.91 -19.40
C ILE A 212 -7.01 19.80 -19.96
N ALA A 213 -6.79 21.11 -20.03
CA ALA A 213 -7.76 22.07 -20.56
C ALA A 213 -8.14 21.75 -22.01
N THR A 214 -7.15 21.46 -22.86
CA THR A 214 -7.39 21.03 -24.24
C THR A 214 -8.24 19.77 -24.30
N THR A 215 -7.93 18.76 -23.48
CA THR A 215 -8.68 17.50 -23.41
C THR A 215 -10.13 17.73 -22.94
N VAL A 216 -10.33 18.57 -21.92
CA VAL A 216 -11.66 18.91 -21.40
C VAL A 216 -12.48 19.67 -22.44
N ILE A 217 -11.88 20.63 -23.16
CA ILE A 217 -12.54 21.35 -24.24
C ILE A 217 -12.92 20.41 -25.37
N LEU A 218 -12.02 19.51 -25.79
CA LEU A 218 -12.30 18.50 -26.80
C LEU A 218 -13.46 17.60 -26.40
N ASN A 219 -13.48 17.12 -25.14
CA ASN A 219 -14.58 16.32 -24.62
C ASN A 219 -15.92 17.07 -24.60
N HIS A 220 -15.89 18.37 -24.29
CA HIS A 220 -17.09 19.20 -24.30
C HIS A 220 -17.56 19.52 -25.73
N ALA A 221 -16.63 19.71 -26.67
CA ALA A 221 -16.91 19.96 -28.08
C ALA A 221 -17.41 18.70 -28.81
N SER A 222 -17.01 17.51 -28.35
CA SER A 222 -17.38 16.22 -28.95
C SER A 222 -18.76 15.72 -28.50
N LYS A 223 -19.52 16.48 -27.69
CA LYS A 223 -20.95 16.21 -27.52
C LYS A 223 -21.64 16.48 -28.86
N PRO A 224 -22.26 15.48 -29.52
CA PRO A 224 -23.08 15.77 -30.66
C PRO A 224 -24.29 16.55 -30.16
N ASP A 225 -24.61 17.64 -30.86
CA ASP A 225 -25.91 18.29 -30.78
C ASP A 225 -26.99 17.21 -30.83
N ALA A 226 -27.69 17.03 -29.72
CA ALA A 226 -28.89 16.21 -29.69
C ALA A 226 -29.93 16.88 -30.60
N THR A 227 -30.02 16.38 -31.83
CA THR A 227 -31.22 16.25 -32.65
C THR A 227 -32.28 17.34 -32.49
N THR A 228 -32.34 18.24 -33.48
CA THR A 228 -33.51 18.37 -34.36
C THR A 228 -34.82 17.81 -33.78
N ALA A 229 -35.45 18.59 -32.90
CA ALA A 229 -36.86 18.42 -32.59
C ALA A 229 -37.68 19.22 -33.62
N SER A 230 -38.34 18.45 -34.50
CA SER A 230 -39.61 18.74 -35.18
C SER A 230 -39.68 19.86 -36.24
N THR A 231 -40.12 19.39 -37.42
CA THR A 231 -40.89 20.08 -38.47
C THR A 231 -40.09 20.72 -39.61
N ALA A 232 -39.84 19.91 -40.64
CA ALA A 232 -39.72 20.43 -41.99
C ALA A 232 -41.11 20.86 -42.49
N PRO A 233 -41.30 22.07 -43.03
CA PRO A 233 -42.25 22.31 -44.10
C PRO A 233 -41.56 22.10 -45.46
N PRO A 234 -42.21 21.49 -46.46
CA PRO A 234 -41.65 21.38 -47.79
C PRO A 234 -41.90 22.67 -48.57
N GLY A 235 -40.85 23.20 -49.19
CA GLY A 235 -40.96 24.19 -50.27
C GLY A 235 -40.36 25.55 -49.95
N VAL A 236 -39.24 25.85 -50.62
CA VAL A 236 -38.95 27.05 -51.43
C VAL A 236 -37.42 27.18 -51.53
N GLN A 237 -36.91 27.14 -52.76
CA GLN A 237 -35.55 27.56 -53.11
C GLN A 237 -35.52 29.10 -53.10
N ASP A 238 -34.53 29.70 -52.43
CA ASP A 238 -33.67 30.76 -53.00
C ASP A 238 -32.76 31.42 -51.94
N THR A 239 -31.47 31.43 -52.29
CA THR A 239 -30.41 32.45 -52.08
C THR A 239 -30.17 33.14 -50.73
N ASP A 240 -28.89 33.05 -50.31
CA ASP A 240 -28.06 34.04 -49.61
C ASP A 240 -28.57 34.69 -48.31
N LEU A 241 -28.07 34.22 -47.16
CA LEU A 241 -27.60 35.13 -46.10
C LEU A 241 -26.64 34.42 -45.14
N ALA A 242 -25.40 34.91 -45.09
CA ALA A 242 -24.37 34.52 -44.15
C ALA A 242 -24.86 34.57 -42.69
N THR A 243 -24.85 33.42 -42.01
CA THR A 243 -24.92 33.36 -40.55
C THR A 243 -23.69 32.61 -40.04
N THR A 244 -22.66 33.40 -39.80
CA THR A 244 -21.56 33.24 -38.85
C THR A 244 -21.63 32.01 -37.93
N SER A 245 -21.32 30.82 -38.45
CA SER A 245 -20.83 29.74 -37.60
C SER A 245 -19.52 30.24 -37.01
N LYS A 246 -19.48 30.50 -35.70
CA LYS A 246 -18.25 30.82 -34.98
C LYS A 246 -17.28 29.66 -35.15
N THR A 247 -16.46 29.74 -36.20
CA THR A 247 -15.26 28.96 -36.38
C THR A 247 -14.31 29.41 -35.28
N TYR A 248 -14.31 28.70 -34.16
CA TYR A 248 -13.14 28.75 -33.30
C TYR A 248 -11.97 28.26 -34.15
N PRO A 249 -10.90 29.06 -34.31
CA PRO A 249 -9.71 28.60 -35.00
C PRO A 249 -9.11 27.50 -34.13
N LEU A 250 -9.47 26.25 -34.43
CA LEU A 250 -8.78 25.09 -33.93
C LEU A 250 -7.34 25.25 -34.42
N VAL A 251 -6.44 25.63 -33.51
CA VAL A 251 -5.02 25.38 -33.65
C VAL A 251 -4.94 23.91 -34.02
N HIS A 252 -4.54 23.63 -35.27
CA HIS A 252 -4.29 22.27 -35.72
C HIS A 252 -3.43 21.61 -34.64
N PRO A 253 -3.85 20.48 -34.04
CA PRO A 253 -2.91 19.72 -33.24
C PRO A 253 -1.72 19.41 -34.16
N PRO A 254 -0.47 19.47 -33.66
CA PRO A 254 0.68 19.09 -34.47
C PRO A 254 0.39 17.71 -35.07
N LYS A 255 0.58 17.58 -36.39
CA LYS A 255 0.28 16.36 -37.15
C LYS A 255 1.09 15.15 -36.66
N ASP A 256 2.03 15.36 -35.76
CA ASP A 256 2.87 14.35 -35.14
C ASP A 256 2.20 13.70 -33.90
N ALA A 257 1.15 14.30 -33.33
CA ALA A 257 0.40 13.76 -32.17
C ALA A 257 -0.85 12.93 -32.55
N ILE A 258 -1.12 12.75 -33.85
CA ILE A 258 -2.08 11.76 -34.35
C ILE A 258 -1.29 10.50 -34.75
N GLN A 259 -0.35 10.09 -33.91
CA GLN A 259 0.27 8.79 -34.02
C GLN A 259 -0.77 7.76 -33.58
N GLN A 260 -1.58 7.29 -34.55
CA GLN A 260 -2.45 6.11 -34.53
C GLN A 260 -2.70 5.47 -33.15
N CYS A 261 -3.30 6.20 -32.21
CA CYS A 261 -3.83 5.59 -31.01
C CYS A 261 -5.12 4.89 -31.43
N THR A 262 -5.01 3.63 -31.87
CA THR A 262 -6.14 2.76 -32.13
C THR A 262 -6.84 2.47 -30.80
N HIS A 263 -7.62 3.42 -30.30
CA HIS A 263 -8.42 3.27 -29.09
C HIS A 263 -9.35 2.06 -29.27
N LEU A 264 -9.23 1.08 -28.38
CA LEU A 264 -10.10 -0.09 -28.42
C LEU A 264 -11.52 0.35 -28.00
N GLN A 265 -12.54 -0.06 -28.77
CA GLN A 265 -13.91 0.23 -28.39
C GLN A 265 -14.25 -0.43 -27.04
N ASP A 266 -14.99 0.28 -26.19
CA ASP A 266 -15.41 -0.20 -24.85
C ASP A 266 -16.07 -1.58 -24.90
N ALA A 267 -16.89 -1.85 -25.92
CA ALA A 267 -17.55 -3.14 -26.11
C ALA A 267 -16.54 -4.29 -26.34
N PHE A 268 -15.43 -4.02 -27.01
CA PHE A 268 -14.35 -5.00 -27.18
C PHE A 268 -13.55 -5.15 -25.89
N LEU A 269 -13.24 -4.05 -25.20
CA LEU A 269 -12.52 -4.07 -23.93
C LEU A 269 -13.25 -4.90 -22.87
N LYS A 270 -14.57 -4.74 -22.75
CA LYS A 270 -15.41 -5.55 -21.85
C LYS A 270 -15.32 -7.04 -22.15
N LYS A 271 -15.42 -7.42 -23.43
CA LYS A 271 -15.30 -8.83 -23.86
C LYS A 271 -13.90 -9.38 -23.61
N PHE A 272 -12.88 -8.55 -23.82
CA PHE A 272 -11.49 -8.91 -23.57
C PHE A 272 -11.23 -9.16 -22.08
N LEU A 273 -11.64 -8.23 -21.21
CA LEU A 273 -11.50 -8.34 -19.76
C LEU A 273 -12.22 -9.59 -19.23
N PHE A 274 -13.45 -9.83 -19.67
CA PHE A 274 -14.22 -11.02 -19.31
C PHE A 274 -13.50 -12.32 -19.72
N TYR A 275 -13.00 -12.38 -20.96
CA TYR A 275 -12.27 -13.55 -21.45
C TYR A 275 -10.96 -13.78 -20.68
N ALA A 276 -10.17 -12.75 -20.45
CA ALA A 276 -8.89 -12.85 -19.75
C ALA A 276 -9.06 -13.26 -18.28
N LYS A 277 -10.13 -12.77 -17.62
CA LYS A 277 -10.44 -13.11 -16.21
C LYS A 277 -10.87 -14.57 -16.04
N GLU A 278 -11.74 -15.07 -16.92
CA GLU A 278 -12.37 -16.40 -16.78
C GLU A 278 -11.58 -17.56 -17.39
N MET A 279 -10.79 -17.32 -18.45
CA MET A 279 -10.18 -18.41 -19.24
C MET A 279 -8.69 -18.61 -18.98
N ILE A 280 -8.04 -17.71 -18.24
CA ILE A 280 -6.58 -17.67 -18.14
C ILE A 280 -6.17 -17.67 -16.67
N HIS A 281 -5.45 -18.73 -16.29
CA HIS A 281 -4.96 -18.94 -14.94
C HIS A 281 -3.46 -19.20 -15.01
N PRO A 282 -2.63 -18.14 -15.13
CA PRO A 282 -1.22 -18.30 -15.35
C PRO A 282 -0.51 -18.92 -14.14
N THR A 283 0.41 -19.83 -14.38
CA THR A 283 1.29 -20.39 -13.35
C THR A 283 2.62 -19.66 -13.32
N LEU A 284 3.17 -19.43 -12.13
CA LEU A 284 4.46 -18.78 -11.95
C LEU A 284 5.60 -19.64 -12.52
N SER A 285 6.47 -19.07 -13.36
CA SER A 285 7.69 -19.73 -13.80
C SER A 285 8.79 -19.67 -12.74
N GLN A 286 9.74 -20.60 -12.78
CA GLN A 286 10.86 -20.61 -11.84
C GLN A 286 11.69 -19.32 -11.93
N GLN A 287 11.99 -18.85 -13.15
CA GLN A 287 12.75 -17.61 -13.37
C GLN A 287 12.03 -16.39 -12.76
N ALA A 288 10.71 -16.27 -12.96
CA ALA A 288 9.94 -15.19 -12.35
C ALA A 288 9.91 -15.28 -10.82
N SER A 289 9.84 -16.49 -10.26
CA SER A 289 9.85 -16.69 -8.81
C SER A 289 11.17 -16.26 -8.16
N GLU A 290 12.30 -16.62 -8.76
CA GLU A 290 13.64 -16.25 -8.28
C GLU A 290 13.82 -14.72 -8.33
N PHE A 291 13.39 -14.09 -9.42
CA PHE A 291 13.42 -12.63 -9.56
C PHE A 291 12.58 -11.92 -8.48
N ILE A 292 11.35 -12.38 -8.23
CA ILE A 292 10.46 -11.79 -7.22
C ILE A 292 11.07 -11.93 -5.82
N ILE A 293 11.63 -13.10 -5.48
CA ILE A 293 12.28 -13.34 -4.19
C ILE A 293 13.49 -12.42 -3.99
N GLN A 294 14.33 -12.29 -5.03
CA GLN A 294 15.50 -11.42 -5.00
C GLN A 294 15.07 -9.97 -4.76
N LYS A 295 14.11 -9.46 -5.53
CA LYS A 295 13.65 -8.07 -5.44
C LYS A 295 12.91 -7.77 -4.14
N TYR A 296 12.10 -8.69 -3.64
CA TYR A 296 11.49 -8.58 -2.32
C TYR A 296 12.54 -8.48 -1.20
N THR A 297 13.57 -9.32 -1.27
CA THR A 297 14.64 -9.34 -0.26
C THR A 297 15.46 -8.04 -0.30
N GLU A 298 15.77 -7.55 -1.51
CA GLU A 298 16.45 -6.28 -1.74
C GLU A 298 15.65 -5.11 -1.16
N LEU A 299 14.34 -5.03 -1.47
CA LEU A 299 13.42 -4.04 -0.91
C LEU A 299 13.37 -4.07 0.62
N ARG A 300 13.32 -5.26 1.21
CA ARG A 300 13.27 -5.40 2.67
C ARG A 300 14.59 -4.98 3.34
N GLN A 301 15.73 -5.24 2.68
CA GLN A 301 17.04 -4.83 3.18
C GLN A 301 17.26 -3.31 3.06
N SER A 302 16.80 -2.69 1.98
CA SER A 302 16.97 -1.25 1.75
C SER A 302 16.26 -0.42 2.81
N VAL A 303 15.05 -0.83 3.22
CA VAL A 303 14.29 -0.20 4.32
C VAL A 303 15.00 -0.36 5.68
N GLY A 304 15.64 -1.51 5.93
CA GLY A 304 16.34 -1.78 7.18
C GLY A 304 17.68 -1.05 7.34
N ARG A 305 18.40 -0.76 6.25
CA ARG A 305 19.76 -0.19 6.30
C ARG A 305 19.80 1.34 6.35
N HIS A 306 18.87 2.02 5.69
CA HIS A 306 18.97 3.48 5.50
C HIS A 306 18.15 4.33 6.48
N GLY A 307 17.30 3.75 7.32
CA GLY A 307 16.39 4.55 8.16
C GLY A 307 15.41 5.43 7.36
N ASN A 308 15.43 5.33 6.02
CA ASN A 308 14.58 6.05 5.07
C ASN A 308 13.15 5.49 5.04
N TYR A 309 12.59 5.18 6.22
CA TYR A 309 11.14 4.99 6.38
C TYR A 309 10.35 6.24 5.98
N SER A 310 11.02 7.39 5.80
CA SER A 310 10.38 8.66 5.45
C SER A 310 9.82 8.72 4.02
N THR A 311 10.37 7.95 3.08
CA THR A 311 9.96 8.02 1.65
C THR A 311 8.97 6.92 1.26
N MET A 312 8.80 5.91 2.11
CA MET A 312 7.92 4.78 1.87
C MET A 312 6.54 5.04 2.47
N ILE A 313 5.50 4.75 1.70
CA ILE A 313 4.12 5.04 2.12
C ILE A 313 3.64 4.06 3.20
N TYR A 314 4.12 2.81 3.20
CA TYR A 314 3.74 1.77 4.16
C TYR A 314 4.88 0.76 4.39
N PRO A 315 4.88 0.02 5.52
CA PRO A 315 5.94 -0.95 5.83
C PRO A 315 5.89 -2.19 4.92
N ILE A 316 7.07 -2.68 4.56
CA ILE A 316 7.22 -3.90 3.74
C ILE A 316 7.04 -5.13 4.62
N THR A 317 5.99 -5.90 4.34
CA THR A 317 5.63 -7.13 5.08
C THR A 317 5.70 -8.35 4.16
N ALA A 318 5.37 -9.55 4.66
CA ALA A 318 5.24 -10.73 3.79
C ALA A 318 4.11 -10.56 2.74
N ARG A 319 3.13 -9.69 2.98
CA ARG A 319 2.02 -9.42 2.04
C ARG A 319 2.50 -8.81 0.74
N THR A 320 3.59 -8.03 0.75
CA THR A 320 4.11 -7.44 -0.49
C THR A 320 4.62 -8.50 -1.46
N LEU A 321 5.10 -9.64 -0.95
CA LEU A 321 5.46 -10.78 -1.80
C LEU A 321 4.22 -11.34 -2.50
N GLU A 322 3.12 -11.50 -1.78
CA GLU A 322 1.84 -11.93 -2.37
C GLU A 322 1.32 -10.91 -3.38
N THR A 323 1.42 -9.61 -3.08
CA THR A 323 1.09 -8.53 -4.00
C THR A 323 1.88 -8.63 -5.30
N LEU A 324 3.20 -8.84 -5.24
CA LEU A 324 4.05 -9.00 -6.43
C LEU A 324 3.61 -10.22 -7.27
N ILE A 325 3.25 -11.33 -6.64
CA ILE A 325 2.73 -12.52 -7.33
C ILE A 325 1.38 -12.21 -8.01
N ARG A 326 0.46 -11.53 -7.32
CA ARG A 326 -0.85 -11.11 -7.87
C ARG A 326 -0.70 -10.16 -9.05
N LEU A 327 0.17 -9.15 -8.93
CA LEU A 327 0.44 -8.20 -10.01
C LEU A 327 1.08 -8.90 -11.22
N SER A 328 2.06 -9.78 -10.98
CA SER A 328 2.73 -10.52 -12.07
C SER A 328 1.77 -11.47 -12.80
N THR A 329 0.87 -12.13 -12.07
CA THR A 329 -0.18 -12.98 -12.67
C THR A 329 -1.21 -12.14 -13.44
N ALA A 330 -1.61 -10.99 -12.91
CA ALA A 330 -2.52 -10.07 -13.63
C ALA A 330 -1.89 -9.50 -14.91
N VAL A 331 -0.59 -9.16 -14.90
CA VAL A 331 0.14 -8.74 -16.11
C VAL A 331 0.17 -9.89 -17.13
N ALA A 332 0.50 -11.11 -16.70
CA ALA A 332 0.46 -12.27 -17.61
C ALA A 332 -0.92 -12.52 -18.21
N LYS A 333 -2.01 -12.30 -17.44
CA LYS A 333 -3.39 -12.33 -17.96
C LYS A 333 -3.64 -11.24 -19.00
N ALA A 334 -3.09 -10.04 -18.83
CA ALA A 334 -3.21 -8.97 -19.83
C ALA A 334 -2.61 -9.40 -21.18
N TYR A 335 -1.51 -10.15 -21.16
CA TYR A 335 -0.89 -10.75 -22.35
C TYR A 335 -1.50 -12.10 -22.77
N LEU A 336 -2.59 -12.53 -22.13
CA LEU A 336 -3.22 -13.84 -22.32
C LEU A 336 -2.24 -15.04 -22.23
N CYS A 337 -1.17 -14.90 -21.45
CA CYS A 337 -0.16 -15.93 -21.24
C CYS A 337 -0.62 -16.92 -20.15
N GLN A 338 -0.38 -18.23 -20.35
CA GLN A 338 -0.65 -19.27 -19.34
C GLN A 338 0.52 -19.48 -18.36
N GLN A 339 1.64 -18.80 -18.58
CA GLN A 339 2.80 -18.83 -17.70
C GLN A 339 3.27 -17.39 -17.46
N VAL A 340 3.68 -17.11 -16.21
CA VAL A 340 4.27 -15.81 -15.85
C VAL A 340 5.76 -15.84 -16.22
N LEU A 341 6.14 -15.09 -17.24
CA LEU A 341 7.53 -14.89 -17.67
C LEU A 341 8.23 -13.83 -16.80
N LEU A 342 9.57 -13.77 -16.91
CA LEU A 342 10.40 -12.81 -16.19
C LEU A 342 10.05 -11.35 -16.55
N GLU A 343 9.76 -11.06 -17.83
CA GLU A 343 9.36 -9.73 -18.30
C GLU A 343 8.08 -9.22 -17.61
N HIS A 344 7.09 -10.11 -17.40
CA HIS A 344 5.85 -9.76 -16.70
C HIS A 344 6.12 -9.41 -15.23
N ALA A 345 7.03 -10.14 -14.58
CA ALA A 345 7.41 -9.87 -13.20
C ALA A 345 8.19 -8.54 -13.08
N GLN A 346 9.04 -8.20 -14.06
CA GLN A 346 9.73 -6.92 -14.12
C GLN A 346 8.76 -5.74 -14.28
N GLN A 347 7.79 -5.85 -15.19
CA GLN A 347 6.75 -4.83 -15.39
C GLN A 347 5.90 -4.63 -14.13
N ALA A 348 5.47 -5.73 -13.50
CA ALA A 348 4.72 -5.69 -12.25
C ALA A 348 5.52 -5.03 -11.12
N TYR A 349 6.81 -5.36 -11.01
CA TYR A 349 7.71 -4.77 -10.03
C TYR A 349 7.93 -3.27 -10.25
N LYS A 350 8.08 -2.83 -11.52
CA LYS A 350 8.20 -1.40 -11.87
C LYS A 350 6.97 -0.60 -11.42
N LEU A 351 5.77 -1.13 -11.69
CA LEU A 351 4.51 -0.50 -11.26
C LEU A 351 4.40 -0.46 -9.74
N PHE A 352 4.74 -1.56 -9.06
CA PHE A 352 4.73 -1.65 -7.60
C PHE A 352 5.70 -0.67 -6.95
N LEU A 353 6.92 -0.56 -7.46
CA LEU A 353 7.92 0.36 -6.93
C LEU A 353 7.45 1.82 -7.01
N HIS A 354 6.87 2.21 -8.16
CA HIS A 354 6.30 3.54 -8.31
C HIS A 354 5.09 3.79 -7.39
N SER A 355 4.34 2.75 -7.03
CA SER A 355 3.26 2.86 -6.06
C SER A 355 3.77 3.08 -4.64
N ILE A 356 4.89 2.49 -4.24
CA ILE A 356 5.42 2.62 -2.87
C ILE A 356 6.31 3.83 -2.69
N GLN A 357 7.12 4.16 -3.69
CA GLN A 357 8.10 5.22 -3.59
C GLN A 357 7.41 6.57 -3.82
N TRP A 358 7.27 7.35 -2.74
CA TRP A 358 6.92 8.75 -2.87
C TRP A 358 8.15 9.52 -3.32
N ASN A 359 8.26 9.77 -4.63
CA ASN A 359 9.34 10.59 -5.18
C ASN A 359 8.91 12.05 -5.22
N GLN A 360 9.52 12.85 -4.34
CA GLN A 360 9.36 14.31 -4.31
C GLN A 360 10.01 15.00 -5.54
N GLN A 361 10.78 14.25 -6.35
CA GLN A 361 11.65 14.76 -7.43
C GLN A 361 11.14 14.55 -8.86
N SER A 362 9.91 14.06 -9.07
CA SER A 362 9.36 13.88 -10.44
C SER A 362 8.85 15.18 -11.09
N MET A 363 9.14 16.36 -10.51
CA MET A 363 8.57 17.65 -10.95
C MET A 363 9.55 18.55 -11.71
N GLU A 364 10.73 18.06 -12.13
CA GLU A 364 11.68 18.85 -12.94
C GLU A 364 11.97 18.34 -14.35
N ASP A 365 11.33 17.26 -14.83
CA ASP A 365 11.49 16.88 -16.24
C ASP A 365 10.13 16.73 -16.94
N GLY A 366 9.66 17.88 -17.45
CA GLY A 366 8.69 17.95 -18.54
C GLY A 366 9.38 17.52 -19.84
N GLY A 367 9.61 16.21 -19.96
CA GLY A 367 10.06 15.56 -21.16
C GLY A 367 9.07 14.44 -21.49
N ASP A 368 8.62 14.44 -22.74
CA ASP A 368 7.98 13.30 -23.39
C ASP A 368 8.58 11.99 -22.88
N VAL A 369 7.75 10.99 -22.54
CA VAL A 369 8.26 9.63 -22.26
C VAL A 369 8.63 9.01 -23.61
N THR A 370 9.63 9.57 -24.26
CA THR A 370 10.52 8.80 -25.11
C THR A 370 11.31 7.89 -24.19
N ASP A 371 11.33 6.60 -24.52
CA ASP A 371 12.19 5.56 -23.98
C ASP A 371 13.50 6.09 -23.38
N ASN A 372 13.46 6.45 -22.09
CA ASN A 372 14.65 6.44 -21.27
C ASN A 372 14.63 5.08 -20.59
N GLU A 373 15.36 4.16 -21.23
CA GLU A 373 15.97 3.00 -20.62
C GLU A 373 16.41 3.38 -19.20
N PHE A 374 15.63 2.94 -18.21
CA PHE A 374 16.21 2.67 -16.92
C PHE A 374 17.07 1.43 -17.16
N ASP A 375 18.34 1.66 -17.50
CA ASP A 375 19.39 0.66 -17.39
C ASP A 375 19.36 0.14 -15.95
N VAL A 376 18.64 -0.96 -15.76
CA VAL A 376 19.00 -1.90 -14.71
C VAL A 376 20.34 -2.42 -15.17
N GLU A 377 21.44 -1.86 -14.64
CA GLU A 377 22.75 -2.47 -14.79
C GLU A 377 22.60 -3.94 -14.41
N ILE A 378 22.65 -4.80 -15.42
CA ILE A 378 22.71 -6.24 -15.24
C ILE A 378 24.13 -6.50 -14.73
N GLU A 379 24.35 -6.33 -13.43
CA GLU A 379 25.42 -7.07 -12.79
C GLU A 379 25.07 -8.55 -12.97
N ASN A 380 25.73 -9.16 -13.96
CA ASN A 380 25.69 -10.59 -14.21
C ASN A 380 25.86 -11.32 -12.88
N ALA A 381 24.78 -11.93 -12.40
CA ALA A 381 24.86 -12.90 -11.32
C ALA A 381 25.93 -13.94 -11.70
N PRO A 382 26.90 -14.24 -10.83
CA PRO A 382 27.88 -15.26 -11.16
C PRO A 382 27.14 -16.59 -11.27
N LEU A 383 27.25 -17.21 -12.45
CA LEU A 383 26.77 -18.55 -12.71
C LEU A 383 27.29 -19.49 -11.61
N LEU A 384 26.37 -20.32 -11.11
CA LEU A 384 26.61 -21.36 -10.13
C LEU A 384 27.62 -22.37 -10.69
N GLY A 385 28.92 -22.13 -10.46
CA GLY A 385 30.01 -22.97 -10.99
C GLY A 385 31.37 -22.85 -10.28
N ASP A 386 31.69 -21.74 -9.61
CA ASP A 386 33.09 -21.44 -9.23
C ASP A 386 33.39 -21.37 -7.72
N LEU A 387 32.72 -22.17 -6.88
CA LEU A 387 33.11 -22.34 -5.46
C LEU A 387 34.16 -23.44 -5.21
N ALA A 388 34.77 -23.99 -6.27
CA ALA A 388 35.75 -25.07 -6.16
C ALA A 388 37.17 -24.68 -6.61
N ARG A 389 37.64 -23.44 -6.37
CA ARG A 389 39.06 -23.13 -6.68
C ARG A 389 39.69 -21.89 -6.03
N VAL A 390 39.52 -21.68 -4.72
CA VAL A 390 40.43 -20.79 -3.96
C VAL A 390 40.87 -21.44 -2.66
N ARG A 391 41.74 -22.45 -2.80
CA ARG A 391 42.64 -22.90 -1.72
C ARG A 391 44.01 -23.09 -2.34
N ASN A 392 44.84 -22.05 -2.26
CA ASN A 392 46.31 -22.11 -2.12
C ASN A 392 46.97 -20.86 -2.68
N THR A 393 47.16 -19.84 -1.85
CA THR A 393 48.37 -19.01 -1.88
C THR A 393 48.66 -18.39 -0.51
N ARG A 394 49.57 -19.07 0.20
CA ARG A 394 50.76 -18.48 0.85
C ARG A 394 50.58 -17.73 2.19
N ARG A 395 50.92 -18.43 3.28
CA ARG A 395 52.06 -18.00 4.13
C ARG A 395 52.70 -19.18 4.87
N LYS A 396 54.03 -19.28 4.71
CA LYS A 396 54.97 -20.20 5.36
C LYS A 396 55.43 -19.62 6.71
N ARG A 397 55.86 -20.54 7.60
CA ARG A 397 56.60 -20.41 8.89
C ARG A 397 55.69 -20.24 10.13
N THR A 398 55.77 -21.06 11.18
CA THR A 398 56.80 -22.00 11.67
C THR A 398 56.18 -23.04 12.62
N HIS A 399 56.80 -24.22 12.68
CA HIS A 399 56.49 -25.37 13.54
C HIS A 399 56.60 -25.09 15.05
N THR A 400 55.68 -25.65 15.83
CA THR A 400 56.00 -26.58 16.94
C THR A 400 54.80 -27.47 17.27
N GLU A 401 55.11 -28.73 17.58
CA GLU A 401 54.28 -29.93 17.74
C GLU A 401 53.33 -29.82 18.95
N THR A 402 52.22 -30.56 19.12
CA THR A 402 52.20 -32.01 19.40
C THR A 402 50.75 -32.48 19.73
N LYS A 403 50.32 -33.63 19.13
CA LYS A 403 49.29 -34.65 19.55
C LYS A 403 47.85 -34.18 19.89
N LEU A 404 46.77 -34.60 19.22
CA LEU A 404 46.21 -35.92 18.80
C LEU A 404 45.77 -36.85 19.94
N SER A 405 44.45 -37.00 20.12
CA SER A 405 43.64 -38.26 20.25
C SER A 405 42.29 -37.91 20.94
N THR A 406 41.16 -37.83 20.22
CA THR A 406 40.21 -38.89 19.82
C THR A 406 39.47 -39.57 20.98
N LEU A 407 38.13 -39.42 21.00
CA LEU A 407 37.07 -40.44 21.11
C LEU A 407 35.89 -39.97 21.97
N ASP A 408 34.71 -39.84 21.34
CA ASP A 408 33.39 -40.10 21.95
C ASP A 408 33.27 -41.62 22.28
N PRO A 409 32.25 -42.18 23.00
CA PRO A 409 30.91 -41.63 23.27
C PRO A 409 30.23 -42.03 24.63
N ASP A 410 28.95 -41.67 24.75
CA ASP A 410 27.85 -42.38 25.44
C ASP A 410 27.64 -42.34 26.99
N THR A 411 26.46 -41.79 27.33
CA THR A 411 25.41 -42.21 28.29
C THR A 411 25.73 -42.56 29.76
N ALA A 412 25.07 -41.86 30.70
CA ALA A 412 24.10 -42.39 31.69
C ALA A 412 24.12 -41.67 33.06
N THR A 413 22.94 -41.14 33.42
CA THR A 413 22.29 -41.05 34.75
C THR A 413 23.00 -40.54 36.02
N GLU A 414 22.28 -39.59 36.64
CA GLU A 414 21.85 -39.53 38.06
C GLU A 414 22.67 -38.77 39.13
N HIS A 415 21.86 -38.02 39.90
CA HIS A 415 21.95 -37.59 41.30
C HIS A 415 22.68 -36.29 41.69
N ASP A 416 21.87 -35.38 42.27
CA ASP A 416 22.25 -34.29 43.20
C ASP A 416 23.20 -34.77 44.31
N PRO A 417 23.94 -33.85 44.96
CA PRO A 417 23.44 -33.37 46.27
C PRO A 417 23.67 -31.87 46.57
N VAL A 418 22.89 -31.44 47.56
CA VAL A 418 22.82 -30.10 48.19
C VAL A 418 23.93 -29.91 49.26
N VAL A 419 24.22 -28.63 49.55
CA VAL A 419 24.85 -28.05 50.77
C VAL A 419 26.37 -28.23 50.87
N GLY A 420 27.22 -27.22 51.12
CA GLY A 420 27.07 -25.81 51.48
C GLY A 420 28.33 -25.38 52.25
N LYS A 421 28.78 -24.12 52.05
CA LYS A 421 29.45 -23.22 53.02
C LYS A 421 30.29 -22.16 52.30
N LYS A 422 30.05 -20.88 52.60
CA LYS A 422 31.05 -19.81 52.66
C LYS A 422 30.50 -18.62 53.47
N ASP A 423 31.07 -18.46 54.66
CA ASP A 423 31.24 -17.23 55.46
C ASP A 423 32.71 -16.78 55.24
N ASP A 424 33.18 -15.52 55.28
CA ASP A 424 32.58 -14.22 55.62
C ASP A 424 33.43 -13.03 55.10
N GLY A 425 32.78 -11.87 54.87
CA GLY A 425 33.25 -10.45 55.01
C GLY A 425 34.12 -9.82 53.90
N VAL A 426 33.90 -8.59 53.39
CA VAL A 426 33.26 -7.37 53.94
C VAL A 426 32.77 -6.39 52.82
N THR A 427 31.50 -5.94 52.96
CA THR A 427 30.74 -4.74 52.44
C THR A 427 30.78 -4.22 50.98
N SER A 428 29.60 -4.17 50.33
CA SER A 428 28.96 -2.92 49.85
C SER A 428 27.42 -3.09 49.76
N PRO A 429 26.61 -2.17 50.33
CA PRO A 429 25.15 -2.16 50.17
C PRO A 429 24.75 -1.25 49.00
N GLY A 430 23.57 -1.48 48.41
CA GLY A 430 22.75 -0.33 48.02
C GLY A 430 22.40 -0.11 46.55
N ALA A 431 21.79 -1.07 45.86
CA ALA A 431 20.89 -0.72 44.74
C ALA A 431 19.52 -0.23 45.27
N ARG A 432 19.00 -0.93 46.29
CA ARG A 432 17.68 -0.61 46.90
C ARG A 432 17.69 0.67 47.75
N ASP A 433 18.79 0.94 48.46
CA ASP A 433 18.94 2.20 49.22
C ASP A 433 19.06 3.42 48.30
N LEU A 434 19.70 3.27 47.14
CA LEU A 434 19.78 4.34 46.14
C LEU A 434 18.39 4.71 45.59
N VAL A 435 17.54 3.72 45.30
CA VAL A 435 16.17 3.97 44.82
C VAL A 435 15.35 4.74 45.87
N VAL A 436 15.45 4.38 47.15
CA VAL A 436 14.72 5.06 48.23
C VAL A 436 15.23 6.50 48.45
N SER A 437 16.55 6.69 48.43
CA SER A 437 17.19 8.02 48.54
C SER A 437 16.79 8.93 47.39
N LEU A 438 16.83 8.42 46.15
CA LEU A 438 16.54 9.18 44.94
C LEU A 438 15.04 9.50 44.84
N THR A 439 14.16 8.59 45.24
CA THR A 439 12.70 8.85 45.31
C THR A 439 12.36 9.93 46.34
N THR A 440 13.00 9.89 47.52
CA THR A 440 12.80 10.90 48.58
C THR A 440 13.33 12.26 48.13
N PHE A 441 14.48 12.30 47.46
CA PHE A 441 15.05 13.52 46.89
C PHE A 441 14.18 14.10 45.77
N LEU A 442 13.72 13.28 44.81
CA LEU A 442 12.81 13.73 43.75
C LEU A 442 11.53 14.32 44.33
N SER A 443 10.94 13.67 45.34
CA SER A 443 9.70 14.16 45.96
C SER A 443 9.86 15.51 46.69
N SER A 444 11.05 15.83 47.23
CA SER A 444 11.34 17.13 47.84
C SER A 444 11.76 18.19 46.82
N PHE A 445 12.53 17.78 45.81
CA PHE A 445 12.98 18.64 44.70
C PHE A 445 11.81 19.14 43.84
N LEU A 446 10.87 18.24 43.49
CA LEU A 446 9.67 18.58 42.72
C LEU A 446 8.70 19.47 43.51
N ARG A 447 8.61 19.28 44.83
CA ARG A 447 7.76 20.10 45.72
C ARG A 447 8.29 21.52 45.94
N THR A 448 9.60 21.72 45.79
CA THR A 448 10.24 23.03 45.93
C THR A 448 10.12 23.87 44.64
N ARG A 449 9.79 23.24 43.52
CA ARG A 449 9.93 23.82 42.18
C ARG A 449 8.66 23.69 41.31
N SER A 450 7.48 23.71 41.93
CA SER A 450 6.14 23.56 41.30
C SER A 450 5.72 24.70 40.33
N GLY A 451 6.67 25.27 39.59
CA GLY A 451 6.42 26.30 38.57
C GLY A 451 7.11 26.04 37.22
N ASP A 452 8.07 25.12 37.13
CA ASP A 452 8.77 24.80 35.87
C ASP A 452 8.16 23.53 35.24
N LEU A 453 7.58 23.66 34.03
CA LEU A 453 6.80 22.60 33.36
C LEU A 453 7.65 21.45 32.79
N GLN A 454 8.99 21.59 32.73
CA GLN A 454 9.89 20.59 32.15
C GLN A 454 11.25 20.60 32.88
N VAL A 455 11.72 19.43 33.29
CA VAL A 455 13.04 19.26 33.94
C VAL A 455 13.85 18.21 33.18
N THR A 456 15.10 18.54 32.83
CA THR A 456 16.02 17.62 32.14
C THR A 456 16.75 16.69 33.12
N ALA A 457 17.01 15.45 32.70
CA ALA A 457 17.73 14.45 33.50
C ALA A 457 19.13 14.91 33.94
N SER A 458 19.81 15.72 33.12
CA SER A 458 21.12 16.31 33.44
C SER A 458 21.08 17.31 34.59
N SER A 459 19.99 18.09 34.73
CA SER A 459 19.81 19.03 35.84
C SER A 459 19.62 18.28 37.17
N ILE A 460 18.93 17.14 37.14
CA ILE A 460 18.69 16.29 38.30
C ILE A 460 19.99 15.59 38.73
N LEU A 461 20.79 15.10 37.78
CA LEU A 461 22.11 14.54 38.08
C LEU A 461 23.02 15.56 38.77
N GLN A 462 23.05 16.81 38.28
CA GLN A 462 23.84 17.87 38.88
C GLN A 462 23.33 18.24 40.29
N ALA A 463 22.01 18.33 40.47
CA ALA A 463 21.40 18.61 41.77
C ALA A 463 21.64 17.48 42.78
N TYR A 464 21.56 16.22 42.35
CA TYR A 464 21.78 15.05 43.19
C TYR A 464 23.25 14.95 43.63
N ASN A 465 24.20 15.07 42.69
CA ASN A 465 25.64 15.01 42.99
C ASN A 465 26.11 16.19 43.86
N SER A 466 25.39 17.32 43.85
CA SER A 466 25.67 18.45 44.74
C SER A 466 25.17 18.26 46.18
N ASN A 467 24.10 17.47 46.37
CA ASN A 467 23.49 17.24 47.69
C ASN A 467 24.02 15.98 48.37
N PHE A 468 24.28 14.93 47.59
CA PHE A 468 24.85 13.68 48.05
C PHE A 468 26.21 13.53 47.37
N ASN A 469 27.27 13.43 48.18
CA ASN A 469 28.67 13.43 47.76
C ASN A 469 29.09 12.10 47.06
N THR A 470 28.22 11.57 46.20
CA THR A 470 28.28 10.28 45.51
C THR A 470 28.19 10.53 44.01
N GLN A 471 29.15 10.01 43.23
CA GLN A 471 29.16 10.15 41.77
C GLN A 471 28.31 9.05 41.13
N LEU A 472 27.07 9.38 40.76
CA LEU A 472 26.22 8.51 39.94
C LEU A 472 26.42 8.77 38.45
N THR A 473 26.25 7.74 37.63
CA THR A 473 26.30 7.82 36.17
C THR A 473 24.93 8.13 35.57
N LEU A 474 24.89 8.78 34.39
CA LEU A 474 23.63 9.10 33.68
C LEU A 474 22.78 7.84 33.41
N SER A 475 23.42 6.72 33.10
CA SER A 475 22.76 5.43 32.85
C SER A 475 22.04 4.86 34.08
N GLU A 476 22.57 5.07 35.27
CA GLU A 476 21.94 4.60 36.51
C GLU A 476 20.70 5.44 36.83
N ILE A 477 20.77 6.75 36.63
CA ILE A 477 19.62 7.65 36.83
C ILE A 477 18.53 7.37 35.79
N ASP A 478 18.89 7.15 34.53
CA ASP A 478 17.92 6.78 33.49
C ASP A 478 17.20 5.48 33.83
N SER A 479 17.91 4.48 34.35
CA SER A 479 17.27 3.21 34.76
C SER A 479 16.27 3.40 35.90
N VAL A 480 16.57 4.26 36.87
CA VAL A 480 15.68 4.56 38.00
C VAL A 480 14.50 5.41 37.55
N LEU A 481 14.69 6.35 36.62
CA LEU A 481 13.60 7.17 36.07
C LEU A 481 12.61 6.35 35.23
N VAL A 482 13.10 5.34 34.49
CA VAL A 482 12.23 4.37 33.79
C VAL A 482 11.43 3.55 34.82
N GLU A 483 12.06 3.08 35.90
CA GLU A 483 11.35 2.31 36.95
C GLU A 483 10.32 3.17 37.71
N LEU A 484 10.52 4.48 37.81
CA LEU A 484 9.57 5.42 38.40
C LEU A 484 8.43 5.78 37.44
N ASN A 485 8.68 5.79 36.13
CA ASN A 485 7.65 5.94 35.10
C ASN A 485 6.72 4.72 35.06
N ASP A 486 7.26 3.51 35.22
CA ASP A 486 6.46 2.28 35.35
C ASP A 486 5.59 2.24 36.62
N LYS A 487 5.91 3.07 37.62
CA LYS A 487 5.14 3.22 38.87
C LYS A 487 4.16 4.40 38.85
N ASP A 488 3.94 5.03 37.68
CA ASP A 488 3.03 6.16 37.46
C ASP A 488 3.29 7.40 38.34
N LEU A 489 4.51 7.53 38.89
CA LEU A 489 4.84 8.67 39.76
C LEU A 489 5.35 9.88 38.97
N VAL A 490 5.88 9.66 37.76
CA VAL A 490 6.55 10.68 36.92
C VAL A 490 6.42 10.28 35.44
N MET A 491 6.17 11.22 34.52
CA MET A 491 6.19 10.95 33.08
C MET A 491 7.58 11.26 32.50
N TYR A 492 8.32 10.23 32.08
CA TYR A 492 9.67 10.39 31.52
C TYR A 492 9.71 10.05 30.02
N ARG A 493 10.18 10.98 29.17
CA ARG A 493 10.33 10.76 27.72
C ARG A 493 11.52 11.52 27.16
N ASP A 494 12.39 10.82 26.42
CA ASP A 494 13.55 11.38 25.69
C ASP A 494 14.46 12.30 26.53
N GLY A 495 14.78 11.92 27.77
CA GLY A 495 15.68 12.72 28.63
C GLY A 495 15.01 13.87 29.40
N VAL A 496 13.69 14.01 29.25
CA VAL A 496 12.90 15.08 29.87
C VAL A 496 11.79 14.48 30.74
N ILE A 497 11.64 15.04 31.94
CA ILE A 497 10.56 14.72 32.85
C ILE A 497 9.45 15.76 32.72
N TYR A 498 8.22 15.28 32.54
CA TYR A 498 7.00 16.05 32.58
C TYR A 498 6.30 15.79 33.91
N LEU A 499 5.99 16.86 34.64
CA LEU A 499 5.19 16.80 35.85
C LEU A 499 3.72 16.63 35.46
N LEU A 500 3.10 15.57 35.95
CA LEU A 500 1.65 15.40 35.93
C LEU A 500 1.10 16.18 37.14
N ASP A 501 0.21 17.15 36.90
CA ASP A 501 -0.50 17.90 37.96
C ASP A 501 -1.42 17.01 38.81
#